data_AF-A0A6N1VA52-F1
#
_entry.id   AF-A0A6N1VA52-F1
#
_cell.length_a   1.000
_cell.length_b   1.000
_cell.length_c   1.000
_cell.angle_alpha   90.00
_cell.angle_beta   90.00
_cell.angle_gamma   90.00
#
_symmetry.space_group_name_H-M   'P 1'
#
loop_
_entity.id
_entity.type
_entity.pdbx_description
1 polymer ?
#
loop_
_entity_poly.entity_id
_entity_poly.type
_entity_poly.pdbx_seq_one_letter_code
_entity_poly.pdbx_strand_id
1 'polypeptide(L)'
;MGNDMAGRPTDYTPAIGDEILSLMAEGFSLAAAAAELGIHRQRVYDWEAKHPDFADTIKLARAKRQLFLERRLLSAKEGPVVTSSIFALKNAAPDDWRDKREHEVSGPGGGPMEQVTRIEIVAAETDDNGKD
;
A
#
# COMPACT_ATOMS: atom_id res chain seq x y z
N MET A 1 2.82 3.53 46.75
CA MET A 1 1.77 2.79 46.03
C MET A 1 2.45 2.14 44.84
N GLY A 2 2.74 0.84 44.91
CA GLY A 2 3.33 0.09 43.79
C GLY A 2 2.28 -0.20 42.73
N ASN A 3 2.57 -0.71 41.54
CA ASN A 3 3.82 -0.99 40.82
C ASN A 3 3.30 -1.36 39.42
N ASP A 4 3.69 -0.70 38.33
CA ASP A 4 3.37 -1.21 36.99
C ASP A 4 4.55 -1.01 36.02
N MET A 5 5.49 -1.94 36.11
CA MET A 5 6.15 -2.46 34.91
C MET A 5 5.09 -3.19 34.07
N ALA A 6 4.19 -2.45 33.42
CA ALA A 6 3.36 -3.01 32.38
C ALA A 6 4.22 -3.08 31.12
N GLY A 7 4.62 -4.29 30.73
CA GLY A 7 5.23 -4.54 29.43
C GLY A 7 4.38 -3.93 28.31
N ARG A 8 5.02 -3.63 27.18
CA ARG A 8 4.40 -3.07 25.96
C ARG A 8 3.01 -3.68 25.75
N PRO A 9 1.93 -2.89 25.64
CA PRO A 9 0.55 -3.39 25.57
C PRO A 9 0.45 -4.60 24.66
N THR A 10 0.14 -5.76 25.24
CA THR A 10 0.16 -7.02 24.48
C THR A 10 -1.11 -7.22 23.69
N ASP A 11 -2.23 -6.76 24.23
CA ASP A 11 -3.57 -7.02 23.72
C ASP A 11 -4.28 -5.73 23.26
N TYR A 12 -5.14 -5.89 22.27
CA TYR A 12 -5.98 -4.82 21.73
C TYR A 12 -7.01 -4.34 22.76
N THR A 13 -7.26 -3.03 22.78
CA THR A 13 -8.43 -2.42 23.45
C THR A 13 -9.12 -1.44 22.49
N PRO A 14 -10.45 -1.26 22.58
CA PRO A 14 -11.17 -0.29 21.76
C PRO A 14 -10.57 1.13 21.80
N ALA A 15 -10.07 1.56 22.97
CA ALA A 15 -9.41 2.85 23.14
C ALA A 15 -8.18 3.03 22.24
N ILE A 16 -7.36 1.98 22.06
CA ILE A 16 -6.22 2.03 21.12
C ILE A 16 -6.71 2.20 19.68
N GLY A 17 -7.84 1.59 19.32
CA GLY A 17 -8.46 1.79 18.01
C GLY A 17 -8.90 3.22 17.76
N ASP A 18 -9.50 3.86 18.77
CA ASP A 18 -9.92 5.26 18.69
C ASP A 18 -8.71 6.21 18.56
N GLU A 19 -7.62 5.94 19.28
CA GLU A 19 -6.37 6.70 19.18
C GLU A 19 -5.72 6.57 17.78
N ILE A 20 -5.62 5.34 17.26
CA ILE A 20 -5.11 5.09 15.90
C ILE A 20 -5.99 5.82 14.87
N LEU A 21 -7.32 5.76 15.03
CA LEU A 21 -8.25 6.45 14.15
C LEU A 21 -8.04 7.96 14.18
N SER A 22 -7.89 8.55 15.37
CA SER A 22 -7.63 9.99 15.52
C SER A 22 -6.35 10.41 14.80
N LEU A 23 -5.25 9.70 15.04
CA LEU A 23 -3.96 9.97 14.40
C LEU A 23 -4.05 9.83 12.87
N MET A 24 -4.71 8.79 12.36
CA MET A 24 -4.88 8.62 10.92
C MET A 24 -5.78 9.70 10.30
N ALA A 25 -6.76 10.23 11.05
CA ALA A 25 -7.58 11.36 10.61
C ALA A 25 -6.78 12.66 10.45
N GLU A 26 -5.61 12.76 11.08
CA GLU A 26 -4.64 13.84 10.90
C GLU A 26 -3.64 13.58 9.76
N GLY A 27 -3.83 12.48 9.00
CA GLY A 27 -3.05 12.16 7.81
C GLY A 27 -1.94 11.14 8.01
N PHE A 28 -1.67 10.73 9.25
CA PHE A 28 -0.68 9.69 9.54
C PHE A 28 -1.05 8.37 8.85
N SER A 29 -0.03 7.65 8.38
CA SER A 29 -0.23 6.26 7.95
C SER A 29 -0.49 5.37 9.15
N LEU A 30 -1.07 4.18 8.95
CA LEU A 30 -1.26 3.20 10.03
C LEU A 30 0.04 2.88 10.75
N ALA A 31 1.16 2.76 10.02
CA ALA A 31 2.47 2.49 10.60
C ALA A 31 2.98 3.67 11.44
N ALA A 32 2.72 4.91 11.02
CA ALA A 32 3.12 6.09 11.77
C ALA A 32 2.23 6.29 13.00
N ALA A 33 0.91 6.11 12.88
CA ALA A 33 0.00 6.10 14.02
C ALA A 33 0.38 5.04 15.06
N ALA A 34 0.73 3.82 14.62
CA ALA A 34 1.23 2.79 15.52
C ALA A 34 2.53 3.22 16.23
N ALA A 35 3.47 3.86 15.50
CA ALA A 35 4.72 4.33 16.07
C ALA A 35 4.53 5.44 17.11
N GLU A 36 3.61 6.39 16.88
CA GLU A 36 3.24 7.43 17.86
C GLU A 36 2.74 6.84 19.18
N LEU A 37 2.00 5.71 19.11
CA LEU A 37 1.53 4.99 20.29
C LEU A 37 2.58 4.04 20.89
N GLY A 38 3.81 4.02 20.36
CA GLY A 38 4.85 3.10 20.79
C GLY A 38 4.57 1.63 20.43
N ILE A 39 3.67 1.37 19.47
CA ILE A 39 3.23 0.04 19.05
C ILE A 39 3.96 -0.37 17.76
N HIS A 40 4.48 -1.60 17.71
CA HIS A 40 5.06 -2.12 16.48
C HIS A 40 3.95 -2.40 15.46
N ARG A 41 4.09 -1.89 14.23
CA ARG A 41 3.06 -2.01 13.16
C ARG A 41 2.49 -3.42 12.97
N GLN A 42 3.33 -4.46 13.13
CA GLN A 42 2.89 -5.85 12.97
C GLN A 42 1.78 -6.21 13.95
N ARG A 43 1.85 -5.71 15.19
CA ARG A 43 0.82 -5.97 16.20
C ARG A 43 -0.54 -5.41 15.78
N VAL A 44 -0.55 -4.23 15.16
CA VAL A 44 -1.78 -3.62 14.63
C VAL A 44 -2.39 -4.49 13.53
N TYR A 45 -1.57 -5.03 12.62
CA TYR A 45 -2.06 -5.98 11.62
C TYR A 45 -2.56 -7.29 12.22
N ASP A 46 -1.86 -7.82 13.23
CA ASP A 46 -2.29 -9.03 13.93
C ASP A 46 -3.62 -8.84 14.65
N TRP A 47 -3.86 -7.65 15.22
CA TRP A 47 -5.14 -7.29 15.81
C TRP A 47 -6.23 -7.13 14.76
N GLU A 48 -5.96 -6.44 13.65
CA GLU A 48 -6.90 -6.26 12.54
C GLU A 48 -7.35 -7.61 11.95
N ALA A 49 -6.47 -8.61 11.90
CA ALA A 49 -6.82 -9.94 11.44
C ALA A 49 -7.69 -10.74 12.42
N LYS A 50 -7.62 -10.45 13.72
CA LYS A 50 -8.25 -11.24 14.80
C LYS A 50 -9.52 -10.62 15.37
N HIS A 51 -9.69 -9.30 15.25
CA HIS A 51 -10.74 -8.52 15.89
C HIS A 51 -11.57 -7.77 14.83
N PRO A 52 -12.74 -8.30 14.42
CA PRO A 52 -13.54 -7.72 13.34
C PRO A 52 -14.02 -6.28 13.60
N ASP A 53 -14.32 -5.97 14.85
CA ASP A 53 -14.64 -4.64 15.35
C ASP A 53 -13.46 -3.67 15.18
N PHE A 54 -12.26 -4.07 15.57
CA PHE A 54 -11.05 -3.29 15.32
C PHE A 54 -10.79 -3.11 13.83
N ALA A 55 -10.98 -4.15 13.02
CA ALA A 55 -10.82 -4.07 11.58
C ALA A 55 -11.76 -3.03 10.95
N ASP A 56 -13.00 -2.93 11.45
CA ASP A 56 -13.94 -1.89 11.04
C ASP A 56 -13.44 -0.48 11.42
N THR A 57 -12.95 -0.32 12.65
CA THR A 57 -12.31 0.95 13.09
C THR A 57 -11.14 1.34 12.18
N ILE A 58 -10.26 0.40 11.82
CA ILE A 58 -9.10 0.69 10.97
C ILE A 58 -9.54 1.01 9.52
N LYS A 59 -10.59 0.37 9.00
CA LYS A 59 -11.18 0.76 7.70
C LYS A 59 -11.67 2.20 7.72
N LEU A 60 -12.39 2.60 8.77
CA LEU A 60 -12.82 3.99 8.95
C LEU A 60 -11.62 4.94 9.10
N ALA A 61 -10.57 4.54 9.83
CA ALA A 61 -9.34 5.31 9.98
C ALA A 61 -8.63 5.56 8.63
N ARG A 62 -8.57 4.55 7.76
CA ARG A 62 -8.04 4.69 6.38
C ARG A 62 -8.86 5.66 5.55
N ALA A 63 -10.19 5.58 5.61
CA ALA A 63 -11.07 6.52 4.91
C ALA A 63 -10.90 7.97 5.43
N LYS A 64 -10.71 8.16 6.74
CA LYS A 64 -10.43 9.48 7.32
C LYS A 64 -9.07 10.03 6.88
N ARG A 65 -8.05 9.17 6.77
CA ARG A 65 -6.74 9.56 6.21
C ARG A 65 -6.86 10.02 4.75
N GLN A 66 -7.64 9.31 3.94
CA GLN A 66 -7.93 9.74 2.57
C GLN A 66 -8.58 11.12 2.55
N LEU A 67 -9.64 11.34 3.34
CA LEU A 67 -10.30 12.64 3.46
C LEU A 67 -9.33 13.77 3.85
N PHE A 68 -8.41 13.51 4.78
CA PHE A 68 -7.37 14.48 5.15
C PHE A 68 -6.50 14.85 3.94
N LEU A 69 -6.01 13.85 3.20
CA LEU A 69 -5.14 14.06 2.05
C LEU A 69 -5.87 14.78 0.90
N GLU A 70 -7.15 14.49 0.68
CA GLU A 70 -7.98 15.20 -0.31
C GLU A 70 -8.19 16.67 0.09
N ARG A 71 -8.49 16.95 1.36
CA ARG A 71 -8.57 18.34 1.88
C ARG A 71 -7.24 19.07 1.74
N ARG A 72 -6.12 18.39 1.97
CA ARG A 72 -4.77 18.95 1.76
C ARG A 72 -4.55 19.28 0.28
N LEU A 73 -4.93 18.39 -0.63
CA LEU A 73 -4.82 18.63 -2.07
C LEU A 73 -5.71 19.80 -2.52
N LEU A 74 -6.97 19.85 -2.09
CA LEU A 74 -7.93 20.89 -2.44
C LEU A 74 -7.51 22.29 -1.93
N SER A 75 -6.76 22.35 -0.84
CA SER A 75 -6.25 23.61 -0.28
C SER A 75 -4.83 23.96 -0.73
N ALA A 76 -4.16 23.08 -1.48
CA ALA A 76 -2.78 23.28 -1.91
C ALA A 76 -2.65 24.40 -2.95
N LYS A 77 -1.70 25.32 -2.72
CA LYS A 77 -1.36 26.43 -3.64
C LYS A 77 -0.01 26.24 -4.33
N GLU A 78 0.81 25.33 -3.81
CA GLU A 78 2.18 25.10 -4.27
C GLU A 78 2.30 23.75 -4.97
N GLY A 79 2.97 23.74 -6.12
CA GLY A 79 3.18 22.53 -6.93
C GLY A 79 3.74 21.34 -6.14
N PRO A 80 4.79 21.49 -5.31
CA PRO A 80 5.32 20.38 -4.50
C PRO A 80 4.29 19.77 -3.53
N VAL A 81 3.40 20.60 -2.96
CA VAL A 81 2.33 20.14 -2.06
C VAL A 81 1.25 19.39 -2.84
N VAL A 82 0.87 19.88 -4.02
CA VAL A 82 -0.05 19.19 -4.93
C VAL A 82 0.51 17.82 -5.31
N THR A 83 1.76 17.78 -5.81
CA THR A 83 2.43 16.55 -6.27
C THR A 83 2.56 15.52 -5.14
N SER A 84 3.04 15.93 -3.97
CA SER A 84 3.18 15.02 -2.82
C SER A 84 1.83 14.49 -2.33
N SER A 85 0.77 15.30 -2.36
CA SER A 85 -0.58 14.87 -1.99
C SER A 85 -1.15 13.86 -2.99
N ILE A 86 -0.95 14.06 -4.29
CA ILE A 86 -1.35 13.10 -5.33
C ILE A 86 -0.65 11.75 -5.13
N PHE A 87 0.67 11.75 -4.89
CA PHE A 87 1.40 10.50 -4.62
C PHE A 87 0.92 9.81 -3.33
N ALA A 88 0.63 10.58 -2.28
CA ALA A 88 0.08 10.04 -1.05
C ALA A 88 -1.29 9.38 -1.28
N LEU A 89 -2.19 10.04 -2.02
CA LEU A 89 -3.53 9.54 -2.34
C LEU A 89 -3.50 8.27 -3.19
N LYS A 90 -2.67 8.22 -4.23
CA LYS A 90 -2.46 7.02 -5.06
C LYS A 90 -2.08 5.78 -4.23
N ASN A 91 -1.26 5.98 -3.20
CA ASN A 91 -0.80 4.90 -2.32
C ASN A 91 -1.79 4.58 -1.20
N ALA A 92 -2.49 5.60 -0.68
CA ALA A 92 -3.40 5.45 0.46
C ALA A 92 -4.81 4.97 0.07
N ALA A 93 -5.26 5.33 -1.14
CA ALA A 93 -6.59 5.09 -1.66
C ALA A 93 -6.54 4.65 -3.14
N PRO A 94 -5.87 3.53 -3.46
CA PRO A 94 -5.68 3.10 -4.84
C PRO A 94 -6.99 2.80 -5.57
N ASP A 95 -8.06 2.42 -4.86
CA ASP A 95 -9.36 2.14 -5.49
C ASP A 95 -9.95 3.39 -6.17
N ASP A 96 -9.74 4.57 -5.58
CA ASP A 96 -10.23 5.85 -6.07
C ASP A 96 -9.19 6.62 -6.90
N TRP A 97 -7.91 6.50 -6.55
CA TRP A 97 -6.85 7.38 -7.05
C TRP A 97 -5.83 6.72 -7.99
N ARG A 98 -5.90 5.39 -8.22
CA ARG A 98 -4.96 4.75 -9.16
C ARG A 98 -5.11 5.30 -10.58
N ASP A 99 -4.00 5.37 -11.29
CA ASP A 99 -4.03 5.76 -12.69
C ASP A 99 -4.79 4.73 -13.53
N LYS A 100 -5.68 5.23 -14.39
CA LYS A 100 -6.29 4.41 -15.45
C LYS A 100 -5.20 4.09 -16.47
N ARG A 101 -5.00 2.81 -16.77
CA ARG A 101 -4.13 2.35 -17.85
C ARG A 101 -5.00 1.83 -18.99
N GLU A 102 -4.91 2.46 -20.14
CA GLU A 102 -5.43 1.95 -21.41
C GLU A 102 -4.22 1.48 -22.23
N HIS A 103 -4.21 0.20 -22.61
CA HIS A 103 -3.15 -0.36 -23.44
C HIS A 103 -3.80 -0.98 -24.68
N GLU A 104 -3.43 -0.46 -25.84
CA GLU A 104 -3.78 -1.06 -27.12
C GLU A 104 -2.70 -2.10 -27.45
N VAL A 105 -3.10 -3.37 -27.50
CA VAL A 105 -2.22 -4.47 -27.86
C VAL A 105 -2.42 -4.75 -29.35
N SER A 106 -1.48 -4.32 -30.17
CA SER A 106 -1.46 -4.55 -31.61
C SER A 106 -0.12 -5.11 -32.07
N GLY A 107 -0.16 -5.88 -33.16
CA GLY A 107 1.00 -6.41 -33.84
C GLY A 107 1.75 -5.33 -34.65
N PRO A 108 2.85 -5.70 -35.32
CA PRO A 108 3.64 -4.77 -36.12
C PRO A 108 2.78 -3.94 -37.08
N GLY A 109 2.94 -2.61 -37.03
CA GLY A 109 2.17 -1.68 -37.88
C GLY A 109 0.69 -1.51 -37.50
N GLY A 110 0.28 -1.90 -36.29
CA GLY A 110 -1.12 -1.83 -35.86
C GLY A 110 -1.97 -3.00 -36.34
N GLY A 111 -1.34 -4.03 -36.91
CA GLY A 111 -2.01 -5.24 -37.37
C GLY A 111 -2.41 -6.19 -36.23
N PRO A 112 -3.04 -7.33 -36.54
CA PRO A 112 -3.31 -8.37 -35.57
C PRO A 112 -2.04 -8.88 -34.88
N MET A 113 -2.14 -9.28 -33.62
CA MET A 113 -1.05 -9.96 -32.92
C MET A 113 -0.75 -11.30 -33.60
N GLU A 114 0.51 -11.51 -33.97
CA GLU A 114 0.94 -12.83 -34.43
C GLU A 114 0.98 -13.79 -33.24
N GLN A 115 0.18 -14.85 -33.33
CA GLN A 115 0.12 -15.87 -32.29
C GLN A 115 1.20 -16.93 -32.58
N VAL A 116 2.21 -17.02 -31.73
CA VAL A 116 3.21 -18.11 -31.81
C VAL A 116 2.52 -19.42 -31.43
N THR A 117 2.30 -20.29 -32.40
CA THR A 117 1.58 -21.58 -32.22
C THR A 117 2.50 -22.78 -32.06
N ARG A 118 3.79 -22.64 -32.39
CA ARG A 118 4.78 -23.72 -32.31
C ARG A 118 6.15 -23.14 -31.93
N ILE A 119 6.81 -23.81 -30.99
CA ILE A 119 8.19 -23.52 -30.58
C ILE A 119 8.97 -24.82 -30.76
N GLU A 120 10.10 -24.75 -31.47
CA GLU A 120 11.03 -25.86 -31.61
C GLU A 120 12.34 -25.53 -30.89
N ILE A 121 12.79 -26.44 -30.04
CA ILE A 121 14.08 -26.34 -29.37
C ILE A 121 15.07 -27.11 -30.22
N VAL A 122 16.04 -26.41 -30.80
CA VAL A 122 17.12 -27.02 -31.58
C VAL A 122 18.37 -27.06 -30.71
N ALA A 123 19.01 -28.23 -30.63
CA ALA A 123 20.31 -28.35 -29.98
C ALA A 123 21.33 -27.51 -30.76
N ALA A 124 22.05 -26.62 -30.07
CA ALA A 124 23.16 -25.91 -30.68
C ALA A 124 24.25 -26.92 -31.04
N GLU A 125 24.69 -26.93 -32.30
CA GLU A 125 25.87 -27.70 -32.70
C GLU A 125 27.07 -27.14 -31.92
N THR A 126 27.70 -27.99 -31.10
CA THR A 126 29.00 -27.67 -30.53
C THR A 126 30.00 -27.75 -31.66
N ASP A 127 30.64 -26.62 -32.00
CA ASP A 127 31.83 -26.59 -32.85
C ASP A 127 32.92 -27.46 -32.19
N ASP A 128 32.92 -28.75 -32.51
CA ASP A 128 34.05 -29.64 -32.24
C ASP A 128 35.13 -29.32 -33.27
N ASN A 129 35.81 -28.20 -33.07
CA ASN A 129 37.10 -27.96 -33.69
C ASN A 129 38.13 -28.88 -33.02
N GLY A 130 38.09 -30.14 -33.43
CA GLY A 130 39.13 -31.12 -33.16
C GLY A 130 40.47 -30.56 -33.60
N LYS A 131 41.32 -30.26 -32.61
CA LYS A 131 42.73 -29.95 -32.79
C LYS A 131 43.53 -31.05 -32.12
N ASP A 132 44.17 -31.86 -32.96
CA ASP A 132 45.34 -32.67 -32.60
C ASP A 132 46.46 -31.78 -32.02
#